data_AF-A0A6B3CZX3-F1
#
_entry.id   AF-A0A6B3CZX3-F1
#
_cell.length_a   1.000
_cell.length_b   1.000
_cell.length_c   1.000
_cell.angle_alpha   90.00
_cell.angle_beta   90.00
_cell.angle_gamma   90.00
#
_symmetry.space_group_name_H-M   'P 1'
#
loop_
_entity.id
_entity.type
_entity.pdbx_description
1 polymer ?
#
loop_
_entity_poly.entity_id
_entity_poly.type
_entity_poly.pdbx_seq_one_letter_code
_entity_poly.pdbx_strand_id
1 'polypeptide(L)'
;QLRVVNWALEDFGVQVPRGGAVVLPGTPAPEEYAAGDFSVRTVFLDGSEPTALIAAVTSFAALARPLPEDGVAALGSLREDWRLLTLREELERERKLVAMYAEALEAMTQSRDLYREAAERAAEALAVYRESA
;
A
#
# COMPACT_ATOMS: atom_id res chain seq x y z
N GLN A 1 23.07 -2.97 32.87
CA GLN A 1 22.21 -3.58 31.82
C GLN A 1 21.18 -2.59 31.30
N LEU A 2 20.38 -1.91 32.15
CA LEU A 2 19.38 -0.90 31.71
C LEU A 2 19.94 0.30 30.92
N ARG A 3 21.23 0.64 31.05
CA ARG A 3 21.87 1.71 30.27
C ARG A 3 21.84 1.47 28.76
N VAL A 4 22.07 0.23 28.31
CA VAL A 4 22.07 -0.12 26.88
C VAL A 4 20.65 -0.09 26.33
N VAL A 5 19.68 -0.57 27.11
CA VAL A 5 18.25 -0.52 26.76
C VAL A 5 17.78 0.92 26.64
N ASN A 6 18.06 1.78 27.63
CA ASN A 6 17.64 3.18 27.58
C ASN A 6 18.36 3.99 26.49
N TRP A 7 19.58 3.60 26.09
CA TRP A 7 20.23 4.18 24.92
C TRP A 7 19.53 3.78 23.62
N ALA A 8 19.17 2.49 23.46
CA ALA A 8 18.43 2.02 22.28
C ALA A 8 17.00 2.60 22.17
N LEU A 9 16.45 3.11 23.28
CA LEU A 9 15.11 3.70 23.35
C LEU A 9 15.11 5.23 23.29
N GLU A 10 16.29 5.86 23.19
CA GLU A 10 16.45 7.32 23.18
C GLU A 10 15.66 7.97 22.02
N ASP A 11 15.67 7.34 20.84
CA ASP A 11 14.93 7.79 19.65
C ASP A 11 13.40 7.79 19.84
N PHE A 12 12.89 7.02 20.81
CA PHE A 12 11.47 6.99 21.16
C PHE A 12 11.13 7.96 22.30
N GLY A 13 12.11 8.65 22.88
CA GLY A 13 11.91 9.59 23.99
C GLY A 13 11.47 8.94 25.30
N VAL A 14 11.68 7.63 25.47
CA VAL A 14 11.21 6.86 26.64
C VAL A 14 12.37 6.32 27.48
N GLN A 15 12.13 6.08 28.76
CA GLN A 15 13.07 5.43 29.66
C GLN A 15 12.39 4.30 30.45
N VAL A 16 13.07 3.16 30.54
CA VAL A 16 12.61 2.01 31.33
C VAL A 16 12.95 2.21 32.80
N PRO A 17 11.96 2.22 33.72
CA PRO A 17 12.21 2.27 35.15
C PRO A 17 12.95 1.02 35.63
N ARG A 18 13.69 1.15 36.75
CA ARG A 18 14.36 -0.01 37.35
C ARG A 18 13.32 -1.03 37.85
N GLY A 19 13.38 -2.25 37.32
CA GLY A 19 12.42 -3.32 37.66
C GLY A 19 11.03 -3.11 37.05
N GLY A 20 10.92 -2.18 36.10
CA GLY A 20 9.67 -1.79 35.46
C GLY A 20 9.58 -2.18 33.99
N ALA A 21 8.56 -1.65 33.32
CA ALA A 21 8.30 -1.80 31.90
C ALA A 21 7.80 -0.49 31.29
N VAL A 22 7.88 -0.35 29.97
CA VAL A 22 7.30 0.77 29.23
C VAL A 22 6.61 0.24 27.97
N VAL A 23 5.44 0.78 27.63
CA VAL A 23 4.77 0.50 26.35
C VAL A 23 5.27 1.51 25.34
N LEU A 24 5.84 1.05 24.22
CA LEU A 24 6.41 1.93 23.20
C LEU A 24 5.32 2.58 22.34
N PRO A 25 5.49 3.84 21.90
CA PRO A 25 4.47 4.60 21.17
C PRO A 25 4.12 4.03 19.79
N GLY A 26 4.94 3.16 19.21
CA GLY A 26 4.81 2.77 17.81
C GLY A 26 5.19 3.92 16.86
N THR A 27 5.01 3.69 15.56
CA THR A 27 5.32 4.69 14.52
C THR A 27 4.21 4.67 13.44
N PRO A 28 3.46 5.76 13.24
CA PRO A 28 3.46 7.01 14.02
C PRO A 28 2.96 6.82 15.47
N ALA A 29 3.42 7.69 16.37
CA ALA A 29 2.94 7.71 17.76
C ALA A 29 1.50 8.24 17.84
N PRO A 30 0.60 7.65 18.66
CA PRO A 30 -0.70 8.23 18.97
C PRO A 30 -0.60 9.63 19.57
N GLU A 31 -1.55 10.53 19.26
CA GLU A 31 -1.52 11.91 19.74
C GLU A 31 -1.58 12.01 21.27
N GLU A 32 -2.38 11.17 21.93
CA GLU A 32 -2.48 11.18 23.40
C GLU A 32 -1.42 10.30 24.09
N TYR A 33 -0.38 9.86 23.37
CA TYR A 33 0.71 9.10 23.98
C TYR A 33 1.61 9.99 24.85
N ALA A 34 1.64 9.71 26.15
CA ALA A 34 2.62 10.28 27.07
C ALA A 34 3.46 9.17 27.71
N ALA A 35 4.78 9.24 27.53
CA ALA A 35 5.72 8.20 28.02
C ALA A 35 5.58 7.91 29.53
N GLY A 36 5.20 8.90 30.33
CA GLY A 36 4.96 8.74 31.76
C GLY A 36 3.76 7.87 32.09
N ASP A 37 2.67 7.99 31.32
CA ASP A 37 1.41 7.28 31.56
C ASP A 37 1.51 5.81 31.15
N PHE A 38 2.42 5.51 30.23
CA PHE A 38 2.69 4.17 29.72
C PHE A 38 3.96 3.53 30.30
N SER A 39 4.48 4.09 31.40
CA SER A 39 5.64 3.59 32.14
C SER A 39 5.22 2.97 33.47
N VAL A 40 5.50 1.69 33.64
CA VAL A 40 5.20 0.92 34.85
C VAL A 40 6.48 0.79 35.67
N ARG A 41 6.48 1.30 36.90
CA ARG A 41 7.68 1.34 37.75
C ARG A 41 8.13 -0.04 38.25
N THR A 42 7.18 -0.94 38.52
CA THR A 42 7.46 -2.25 39.08
C THR A 42 6.61 -3.29 38.38
N VAL A 43 7.26 -4.29 37.79
CA VAL A 43 6.63 -5.50 37.27
C VAL A 43 7.19 -6.67 38.06
N PHE A 44 6.36 -7.26 38.91
CA PHE A 44 6.75 -8.44 39.67
C PHE A 44 6.75 -9.65 38.72
N LEU A 45 7.86 -10.39 38.71
CA LEU A 45 8.01 -11.66 37.98
C LEU A 45 7.91 -12.85 38.94
N ASP A 46 7.14 -12.69 40.02
CA ASP A 46 6.95 -13.66 41.10
C ASP A 46 5.73 -14.57 40.88
N GLY A 47 5.07 -14.45 39.72
CA GLY A 47 3.86 -15.20 39.37
C GLY A 47 2.57 -14.52 39.83
N SER A 48 2.63 -13.37 40.52
CA SER A 48 1.46 -12.52 40.75
C SER A 48 0.99 -11.85 39.46
N GLU A 49 -0.30 -11.51 39.38
CA GLU A 49 -0.86 -10.88 38.18
C GLU A 49 -0.33 -9.44 38.01
N PRO A 50 0.31 -9.11 36.86
CA PRO A 50 0.92 -7.80 36.64
C PRO A 50 -0.13 -6.76 36.23
N THR A 51 -1.07 -6.47 37.14
CA THR A 51 -2.27 -5.65 36.87
C THR A 51 -1.93 -4.27 36.30
N ALA A 52 -0.86 -3.62 36.79
CA ALA A 52 -0.43 -2.31 36.31
C ALA A 52 0.08 -2.36 34.85
N LEU A 53 0.76 -3.44 34.46
CA LEU A 53 1.21 -3.64 33.08
C LEU A 53 0.03 -3.89 32.15
N ILE A 54 -0.91 -4.74 32.58
CA ILE A 54 -2.14 -5.01 31.82
C ILE A 54 -2.90 -3.71 31.61
N ALA A 55 -3.11 -2.91 32.65
CA ALA A 55 -3.81 -1.63 32.56
C ALA A 55 -3.13 -0.64 31.60
N ALA A 56 -1.80 -0.55 31.62
CA ALA A 56 -1.04 0.31 30.72
C ALA A 56 -1.19 -0.14 29.25
N VAL A 57 -1.10 -1.43 28.98
CA VAL A 57 -1.26 -1.99 27.62
C VAL A 57 -2.69 -1.81 27.11
N THR A 58 -3.70 -2.08 27.95
CA THR A 58 -5.12 -1.90 27.57
C THR A 58 -5.42 -0.43 27.28
N SER A 59 -4.90 0.49 28.09
CA SER A 59 -5.09 1.93 27.86
C SER A 59 -4.40 2.39 26.58
N PHE A 60 -3.19 1.88 26.30
CA PHE A 60 -2.49 2.18 25.06
C PHE A 60 -3.25 1.66 23.83
N ALA A 61 -3.80 0.44 23.91
CA ALA A 61 -4.55 -0.17 22.83
C ALA A 61 -5.84 0.60 22.46
N ALA A 62 -6.38 1.36 23.41
CA ALA A 62 -7.56 2.20 23.22
C ALA A 62 -7.27 3.55 22.57
N LEU A 63 -6.00 3.96 22.46
CA LEU A 63 -5.63 5.23 21.82
C LEU A 63 -5.96 5.20 20.33
N ALA A 64 -6.40 6.35 19.80
CA ALA A 64 -6.59 6.51 18.37
C ALA A 64 -5.23 6.39 17.67
N ARG A 65 -5.07 5.39 16.80
CA ARG A 65 -3.84 5.23 16.02
C ARG A 65 -3.94 6.04 14.74
N PRO A 66 -3.09 7.06 14.55
CA PRO A 66 -3.05 7.75 13.28
C PRO A 66 -2.62 6.76 12.19
N LEU A 67 -3.24 6.88 11.01
CA LEU A 67 -2.71 6.19 9.84
C LEU A 67 -1.34 6.80 9.51
N PRO A 68 -0.37 5.98 9.06
CA PRO A 68 0.86 6.51 8.50
C PRO A 68 0.55 7.40 7.28
N GLU A 69 1.45 8.30 6.91
CA GLU A 69 1.25 9.25 5.80
C GLU A 69 0.81 8.53 4.51
N ASP A 70 1.43 7.38 4.20
CA ASP A 70 1.09 6.56 3.04
C ASP A 70 -0.02 5.53 3.30
N GLY A 71 -0.63 5.52 4.48
CA GLY A 71 -1.57 4.49 4.91
C GLY A 71 -2.81 4.39 4.02
N VAL A 72 -3.32 5.53 3.55
CA VAL A 72 -4.47 5.57 2.64
C VAL A 72 -4.08 5.03 1.25
N ALA A 73 -2.92 5.42 0.74
CA ALA A 73 -2.42 4.94 -0.55
C ALA A 73 -2.13 3.42 -0.49
N ALA A 74 -1.50 2.95 0.58
CA ALA A 74 -1.24 1.53 0.81
C ALA A 74 -2.54 0.71 0.90
N LEU A 75 -3.56 1.23 1.60
CA LEU A 75 -4.88 0.60 1.66
C LEU A 75 -5.55 0.59 0.28
N GLY A 76 -5.40 1.67 -0.51
CA GLY A 76 -5.86 1.73 -1.89
C GLY A 76 -5.24 0.63 -2.75
N SER A 77 -3.91 0.50 -2.74
CA SER A 77 -3.18 -0.54 -3.47
C SER A 77 -3.65 -1.95 -3.06
N LEU A 78 -3.74 -2.21 -1.75
CA LEU A 78 -4.22 -3.48 -1.22
C LEU A 78 -5.64 -3.80 -1.70
N ARG A 79 -6.53 -2.79 -1.75
CA ARG A 79 -7.89 -2.98 -2.24
C ARG A 79 -7.93 -3.32 -3.73
N GLU A 80 -7.06 -2.71 -4.53
CA GLU A 80 -6.95 -3.02 -5.95
C GLU A 80 -6.37 -4.42 -6.19
N ASP A 81 -5.27 -4.75 -5.51
CA ASP A 81 -4.57 -6.04 -5.62
C ASP A 81 -5.48 -7.21 -5.21
N TRP A 82 -6.23 -7.04 -4.12
CA TRP A 82 -7.10 -8.09 -3.59
C TRP A 82 -8.53 -8.02 -4.14
N ARG A 83 -8.78 -7.14 -5.12
CA ARG A 83 -10.11 -6.97 -5.74
C ARG A 83 -11.21 -6.67 -4.71
N LEU A 84 -10.88 -5.92 -3.67
CA LEU A 84 -11.82 -5.40 -2.67
C LEU A 84 -12.44 -4.07 -3.14
N LEU A 85 -12.78 -4.04 -4.43
CA LEU A 85 -13.46 -2.93 -5.08
C LEU A 85 -14.96 -3.20 -5.08
N THR A 86 -15.74 -2.13 -5.05
CA THR A 86 -17.18 -2.21 -5.25
C THR A 86 -17.49 -2.56 -6.71
N LEU A 87 -18.64 -3.19 -6.96
CA LEU A 87 -19.08 -3.50 -8.33
C LEU A 87 -19.11 -2.29 -9.27
N ARG A 88 -19.40 -1.10 -8.74
CA ARG A 88 -19.39 0.14 -9.51
C ARG A 88 -17.98 0.51 -9.96
N GLU A 89 -17.01 0.44 -9.06
CA GLU A 89 -15.59 0.71 -9.35
C GLU A 89 -15.05 -0.31 -10.36
N GLU A 90 -15.40 -1.60 -10.21
CA GLU A 90 -15.02 -2.63 -11.19
C GLU A 90 -15.64 -2.37 -12.56
N LEU A 91 -16.93 -2.03 -12.62
CA LEU A 91 -17.61 -1.75 -13.89
C LEU A 91 -17.00 -0.56 -14.63
N GLU A 92 -16.65 0.50 -13.91
CA GLU A 92 -16.00 1.68 -14.50
C GLU A 92 -14.63 1.33 -15.09
N ARG A 93 -13.84 0.54 -14.34
CA ARG A 93 -12.55 0.03 -14.81
C ARG A 93 -12.70 -0.81 -16.08
N GLU A 94 -13.61 -1.77 -16.09
CA GLU A 94 -13.79 -2.66 -17.24
C GLU A 94 -14.28 -1.89 -18.47
N ARG A 95 -15.16 -0.90 -18.30
CA ARG A 95 -15.57 -0.01 -19.40
C ARG A 95 -14.40 0.75 -20.01
N LYS A 96 -13.49 1.26 -19.19
CA LYS A 96 -12.28 1.94 -19.66
C LYS A 96 -11.37 0.98 -20.42
N LEU A 97 -11.21 -0.26 -19.94
CA LEU A 97 -10.43 -1.29 -20.63
C LEU A 97 -11.03 -1.66 -21.99
N VAL A 98 -12.35 -1.86 -22.04
CA VAL A 98 -13.06 -2.16 -23.29
C VAL A 98 -12.90 -1.03 -24.31
N ALA A 99 -13.04 0.23 -23.88
CA ALA A 99 -12.83 1.38 -24.77
C ALA A 99 -11.40 1.42 -25.33
N MET A 100 -10.40 1.26 -24.46
CA MET A 100 -8.98 1.21 -24.87
C MET A 100 -8.71 0.08 -25.87
N TYR A 101 -9.26 -1.12 -25.64
CA TYR A 101 -9.08 -2.23 -26.57
C TYR A 101 -9.81 -2.03 -27.90
N ALA A 102 -10.99 -1.41 -27.88
CA ALA A 102 -11.72 -1.07 -29.10
C ALA A 102 -10.91 -0.10 -29.97
N GLU A 103 -10.37 0.96 -29.36
CA GLU A 103 -9.50 1.92 -30.05
C GLU A 103 -8.24 1.25 -30.63
N ALA A 104 -7.59 0.38 -29.84
CA ALA A 104 -6.42 -0.36 -30.31
C ALA A 104 -6.76 -1.28 -31.49
N LEU A 105 -7.91 -1.95 -31.44
CA LEU A 105 -8.36 -2.83 -32.52
C LEU A 105 -8.69 -2.06 -33.80
N GLU A 106 -9.29 -0.89 -33.68
CA GLU A 106 -9.57 -0.01 -34.81
C GLU A 106 -8.25 0.44 -35.49
N ALA A 107 -7.28 0.88 -34.70
CA ALA A 107 -5.97 1.28 -35.20
C ALA A 107 -5.24 0.13 -35.92
N MET A 108 -5.29 -1.09 -35.37
CA MET A 108 -4.72 -2.28 -36.02
C MET A 108 -5.42 -2.62 -37.33
N THR A 109 -6.75 -2.47 -37.37
CA THR A 109 -7.55 -2.73 -38.56
C THR A 109 -7.22 -1.74 -39.67
N GLN A 110 -7.13 -0.45 -39.35
CA GLN A 110 -6.74 0.59 -40.29
C GLN A 110 -5.33 0.34 -40.85
N SER A 111 -4.38 0.00 -39.98
CA SER A 111 -3.02 -0.34 -40.38
C SER A 111 -2.99 -1.50 -41.38
N ARG A 112 -3.70 -2.60 -41.08
CA ARG A 112 -3.84 -3.75 -41.99
C ARG A 112 -4.41 -3.35 -43.35
N ASP A 113 -5.45 -2.53 -43.35
CA ASP A 113 -6.12 -2.13 -44.59
C ASP A 113 -5.19 -1.28 -45.48
N LEU A 114 -4.41 -0.37 -44.88
CA LEU A 114 -3.37 0.38 -45.59
C LEU A 114 -2.30 -0.53 -46.22
N TYR A 115 -1.87 -1.57 -45.51
CA TYR A 115 -0.92 -2.55 -46.06
C TYR A 115 -1.51 -3.34 -47.23
N ARG A 116 -2.78 -3.74 -47.14
CA ARG A 116 -3.47 -4.42 -48.24
C ARG A 116 -3.52 -3.53 -49.49
N GLU A 117 -3.95 -2.29 -49.34
CA GLU A 117 -4.01 -1.35 -50.46
C GLU A 117 -2.63 -1.09 -51.08
N ALA A 118 -1.58 -0.98 -50.27
CA ALA A 118 -0.22 -0.83 -50.77
C ALA A 118 0.23 -2.06 -51.58
N ALA A 119 -0.10 -3.26 -51.12
CA ALA A 119 0.21 -4.50 -51.83
C ALA A 119 -0.56 -4.62 -53.16
N GLU A 120 -1.84 -4.25 -53.17
CA GLU A 120 -2.68 -4.24 -54.38
C GLU A 120 -2.11 -3.26 -55.43
N ARG A 121 -1.79 -2.02 -55.03
CA ARG A 121 -1.17 -1.04 -55.95
C ARG A 121 0.18 -1.52 -56.50
N ALA A 122 0.99 -2.19 -55.69
CA ALA A 122 2.27 -2.74 -56.14
C ALA A 122 2.08 -3.88 -57.16
N ALA A 123 1.07 -4.73 -56.96
CA ALA A 123 0.74 -5.80 -57.90
C ALA A 123 0.22 -5.25 -59.24
N GLU A 124 -0.63 -4.23 -59.21
CA GLU A 124 -1.12 -3.53 -60.41
C GLU A 124 0.03 -2.91 -61.21
N ALA A 125 0.94 -2.19 -60.55
CA ALA A 125 2.11 -1.60 -61.20
C ALA A 125 3.00 -2.67 -61.87
N LEU A 126 3.16 -3.83 -61.22
CA LEU A 126 3.92 -4.95 -61.77
C LEU A 126 3.23 -5.58 -62.99
N ALA A 127 1.90 -5.71 -62.97
CA ALA A 127 1.13 -6.24 -64.09
C ALA A 127 1.26 -5.32 -65.32
N VAL A 128 1.09 -4.01 -65.14
CA VAL A 128 1.29 -3.02 -66.22
C VAL A 128 2.70 -3.11 -66.80
N TYR A 129 3.72 -3.20 -65.95
CA TYR A 129 5.10 -3.35 -66.42
C TYR A 129 5.30 -4.61 -67.28
N ARG A 130 4.69 -5.74 -66.87
CA ARG A 130 4.76 -7.02 -67.61
C ARG A 130 4.00 -7.00 -68.93
N GLU A 131 2.88 -6.30 -69.03
CA GLU A 131 2.11 -6.17 -70.27
C GLU A 131 2.77 -5.22 -71.27
N SER A 132 3.58 -4.27 -70.77
CA SER A 132 4.34 -3.32 -71.59
C SER A 132 5.72 -3.81 -72.07
N ALA A 133 6.16 -5.00 -71.63
CA ALA A 133 7.45 -5.63 -71.94
C ALA A 133 7.28 -6.76 -72.97
#